data_AF-A0A2E3J427-F1
#
_entry.id   AF-A0A2E3J427-F1
#
_cell.length_a   1.000
_cell.length_b   1.000
_cell.length_c   1.000
_cell.angle_alpha   90.00
_cell.angle_beta   90.00
_cell.angle_gamma   90.00
#
_symmetry.space_group_name_H-M   'P 1'
#
loop_
_entity.id
_entity.type
_entity.pdbx_description
1 polymer ?
#
loop_
_entity_poly.entity_id
_entity_poly.type
_entity_poly.pdbx_seq_one_letter_code
_entity_poly.pdbx_strand_id
1 'polypeptide(L)'
;MVTFKFPRSAFERGQVVPTLNFVYRFILPENREEAFEVHLDEHTLNPVDKVLGLLPDWTRLDFHQCPNCPLTLEEHPHCPLSVRLVKLVTKFEDIVSHESLRVETRTPDRTVVKEATAQEGVSSLMGLIMAISGCLRTALFKPMARFHLPMAN
;
A
#
# COMPACT_ATOMS: atom_id res chain seq x y z
N MET A 1 11.59 3.52 47.61
CA MET A 1 11.04 2.27 47.00
C MET A 1 9.81 2.65 46.19
N VAL A 2 9.96 2.85 44.88
CA VAL A 2 8.83 2.92 43.94
C VAL A 2 9.26 2.16 42.69
N THR A 3 8.85 0.90 42.62
CA THR A 3 9.14 0.02 41.48
C THR A 3 8.07 0.29 40.42
N PHE A 4 8.45 0.94 39.32
CA PHE A 4 7.59 1.07 38.15
C PHE A 4 7.42 -0.31 37.50
N LYS A 5 6.36 -1.03 37.88
CA LYS A 5 5.90 -2.20 37.13
C LYS A 5 5.19 -1.70 35.86
N PHE A 6 5.88 -1.79 34.73
CA PHE A 6 5.23 -1.79 33.43
C PHE A 6 4.28 -3.01 33.38
N PRO A 7 2.97 -2.85 33.10
CA PRO A 7 2.12 -4.00 32.87
C PRO A 7 2.55 -4.65 31.56
N ARG A 8 3.01 -5.90 31.63
CA ARG A 8 3.07 -6.81 30.48
C ARG A 8 1.63 -6.95 29.97
N SER A 9 1.32 -6.41 28.80
CA SER A 9 0.05 -6.69 28.15
C SER A 9 0.07 -8.13 27.66
N ALA A 10 -0.68 -8.97 28.37
CA ALA A 10 -1.12 -10.26 27.86
C ALA A 10 -2.14 -9.98 26.74
N PHE A 11 -1.69 -10.04 25.48
CA PHE A 11 -2.55 -9.91 24.31
C PHE A 11 -2.93 -11.32 23.85
N GLU A 12 -4.04 -11.85 24.36
CA GLU A 12 -4.62 -13.12 23.92
C GLU A 12 -6.07 -12.96 23.48
N ARG A 13 -6.31 -13.36 22.22
CA ARG A 13 -7.55 -13.84 21.59
C ARG A 13 -8.67 -12.81 21.29
N GLY A 14 -8.78 -12.46 20.00
CA GLY A 14 -10.09 -12.18 19.37
C GLY A 14 -10.49 -10.73 19.13
N GLN A 15 -9.61 -9.74 19.31
CA GLN A 15 -9.94 -8.37 18.92
C GLN A 15 -9.98 -8.23 17.40
N VAL A 16 -11.18 -7.99 16.86
CA VAL A 16 -11.35 -7.39 15.54
C VAL A 16 -10.67 -6.03 15.59
N VAL A 17 -9.54 -5.90 14.93
CA VAL A 17 -8.86 -4.62 14.76
C VAL A 17 -9.73 -3.78 13.83
N PRO A 18 -10.16 -2.57 14.21
CA PRO A 18 -10.88 -1.69 13.29
C PRO A 18 -10.01 -1.39 12.07
N THR A 19 -10.55 -1.59 10.85
CA THR A 19 -9.80 -1.41 9.61
C THR A 19 -10.41 -0.33 8.72
N LEU A 20 -9.54 0.47 8.10
CA LEU A 20 -9.89 1.31 6.96
C LEU A 20 -9.65 0.50 5.69
N ASN A 21 -10.70 0.37 4.88
CA ASN A 21 -10.67 -0.44 3.67
C ASN A 21 -10.71 0.46 2.43
N PHE A 22 -9.73 0.28 1.55
CA PHE A 22 -9.66 0.96 0.26
C PHE A 22 -9.73 -0.11 -0.83
N VAL A 23 -10.69 0.02 -1.75
CA VAL A 23 -10.90 -0.94 -2.83
C VAL A 23 -10.78 -0.19 -4.15
N TYR A 24 -9.88 -0.64 -5.01
CA TYR A 24 -9.73 -0.15 -6.38
C TYR A 24 -10.17 -1.25 -7.33
N ARG A 25 -11.02 -0.91 -8.29
CA ARG A 25 -11.42 -1.78 -9.39
C ARG A 25 -11.08 -1.08 -10.70
N PHE A 26 -10.30 -1.75 -11.51
CA PHE A 26 -9.87 -1.30 -12.84
C PHE A 26 -10.62 -2.15 -13.85
N ILE A 27 -11.56 -1.55 -14.55
CA ILE A 27 -12.44 -2.21 -15.49
C ILE A 27 -11.95 -1.85 -16.89
N LEU A 28 -11.28 -2.82 -17.51
CA LEU A 28 -10.66 -2.71 -18.82
C LEU A 28 -11.67 -3.04 -19.93
N PRO A 29 -11.32 -2.76 -21.21
CA PRO A 29 -12.05 -3.30 -22.34
C PRO A 29 -12.28 -4.82 -22.22
N GLU A 30 -13.33 -5.31 -22.88
CA GLU A 30 -13.68 -6.74 -22.91
C GLU A 30 -14.05 -7.35 -21.53
N ASN A 31 -14.47 -6.50 -20.58
CA ASN A 31 -14.88 -6.88 -19.22
C ASN A 31 -13.78 -7.55 -18.38
N ARG A 32 -12.50 -7.35 -18.73
CA ARG A 32 -11.40 -7.71 -17.82
C ARG A 32 -11.43 -6.76 -16.62
N GLU A 33 -11.33 -7.31 -15.42
CA GLU A 33 -11.32 -6.54 -14.18
C GLU A 33 -10.11 -6.89 -13.33
N GLU A 34 -9.37 -5.87 -12.90
CA GLU A 34 -8.34 -5.99 -11.87
C GLU A 34 -8.80 -5.29 -10.59
N ALA A 35 -8.89 -6.06 -9.51
CA ALA A 35 -9.20 -5.52 -8.18
C ALA A 35 -7.96 -5.46 -7.29
N PHE A 36 -7.87 -4.40 -6.50
CA PHE A 36 -6.82 -4.20 -5.50
C PHE A 36 -7.43 -3.67 -4.20
N GLU A 37 -7.15 -4.37 -3.11
CA GLU A 37 -7.60 -4.01 -1.77
C GLU A 37 -6.41 -3.64 -0.90
N VAL A 38 -6.59 -2.58 -0.10
CA VAL A 38 -5.66 -2.13 0.93
C VAL A 38 -6.42 -2.03 2.25
N HIS A 39 -5.98 -2.82 3.23
CA HIS A 39 -6.52 -2.78 4.59
C HIS A 39 -5.52 -2.15 5.55
N LEU A 40 -5.94 -1.08 6.23
CA LEU A 40 -5.12 -0.40 7.23
C LEU A 40 -5.72 -0.56 8.61
N ASP A 41 -4.89 -0.80 9.62
CA ASP A 41 -5.27 -0.63 11.01
C ASP A 41 -5.67 0.83 11.24
N GLU A 42 -6.86 1.08 11.77
CA GLU A 42 -7.43 2.41 11.83
C GLU A 42 -6.64 3.40 12.71
N HIS A 43 -5.94 2.89 13.73
CA HIS A 43 -5.23 3.70 14.71
C HIS A 43 -3.80 3.99 14.30
N THR A 44 -3.12 2.99 13.76
CA THR A 44 -1.70 3.04 13.41
C THR A 44 -1.47 3.37 11.95
N LEU A 45 -2.49 3.20 11.09
CA LEU A 45 -2.43 3.27 9.63
C LEU A 45 -1.38 2.32 9.03
N ASN A 46 -1.02 1.27 9.77
CA ASN A 46 -0.17 0.21 9.25
C ASN A 46 -1.01 -0.72 8.36
N PRO A 47 -0.45 -1.23 7.25
CA PRO A 47 -1.12 -2.27 6.48
C PRO A 47 -1.32 -3.52 7.32
N VAL A 48 -2.55 -4.03 7.36
CA VAL A 48 -2.91 -5.28 8.04
C VAL A 48 -2.46 -6.49 7.21
N ASP A 49 -2.53 -6.35 5.89
CA ASP A 49 -2.15 -7.40 4.96
C ASP A 49 -0.66 -7.69 5.04
N LYS A 50 -0.32 -8.97 5.24
CA LYS A 50 1.06 -9.45 5.12
C LYS A 50 1.43 -9.53 3.65
N VAL A 51 2.69 -9.22 3.35
CA VAL A 51 3.25 -9.55 2.04
C VAL A 51 3.57 -11.04 2.04
N LEU A 52 2.95 -11.78 1.12
CA LEU A 52 3.09 -13.22 0.98
C LEU A 52 3.80 -13.55 -0.32
N GLY A 53 4.52 -14.67 -0.34
CA GLY A 53 5.18 -15.20 -1.53
C GLY A 53 6.67 -14.89 -1.63
N LEU A 54 7.28 -15.38 -2.72
CA LEU A 54 8.68 -15.11 -3.04
C LEU A 54 8.82 -13.66 -3.49
N LEU A 55 9.79 -12.97 -2.90
CA LEU A 55 10.10 -11.59 -3.26
C LEU A 55 11.03 -11.59 -4.49
N PRO A 56 10.67 -10.88 -5.58
CA PRO A 56 11.54 -10.75 -6.74
C PRO A 56 12.87 -10.07 -6.39
N ASP A 57 13.92 -10.35 -7.16
CA ASP A 57 15.26 -9.80 -6.93
C ASP A 57 15.29 -8.27 -6.92
N TRP A 58 14.41 -7.63 -7.71
CA TRP A 58 14.32 -6.18 -7.77
C TRP A 58 13.84 -5.52 -6.47
N THR A 59 13.33 -6.32 -5.52
CA THR A 59 12.93 -5.83 -4.20
C THR A 59 14.09 -5.75 -3.20
N ARG A 60 15.23 -6.37 -3.49
CA ARG A 60 16.43 -6.31 -2.63
C ARG A 60 16.85 -4.86 -2.44
N LEU A 61 17.28 -4.50 -1.23
CA LEU A 61 17.59 -3.11 -0.90
C LEU A 61 18.75 -2.55 -1.74
N ASP A 62 19.73 -3.38 -2.11
CA ASP A 62 20.88 -3.02 -2.95
C ASP A 62 20.55 -2.98 -4.45
N PHE A 63 19.37 -3.42 -4.86
CA PHE A 63 18.91 -3.29 -6.24
C PHE A 63 18.37 -1.88 -6.46
N HIS A 64 19.16 -1.03 -7.12
CA HIS A 64 18.82 0.38 -7.39
C HIS A 64 18.43 1.18 -6.14
N GLN A 65 19.20 1.02 -5.06
CA GLN A 65 19.01 1.75 -3.80
C GLN A 65 18.94 3.27 -4.04
N CYS A 66 18.00 3.96 -3.39
CA CYS A 66 17.94 5.42 -3.46
C CYS A 66 19.25 6.04 -2.93
N PRO A 67 19.78 7.12 -3.54
CA PRO A 67 21.07 7.71 -3.17
C PRO A 67 21.21 8.10 -1.69
N ASN A 68 20.08 8.42 -1.03
CA ASN A 68 20.05 8.81 0.38
C ASN A 68 19.12 7.89 1.19
N CYS A 69 19.13 6.58 0.94
CA CYS A 69 18.34 5.62 1.71
C CYS A 69 18.91 5.48 3.13
N PRO A 70 18.10 5.63 4.20
CA PRO A 70 18.59 5.50 5.57
C PRO A 70 18.66 4.05 6.07
N LEU A 71 18.21 3.07 5.27
CA LEU A 71 18.17 1.66 5.66
C LEU A 71 19.48 0.95 5.30
N THR A 72 19.85 -0.04 6.10
CA THR A 72 21.02 -0.90 5.89
C THR A 72 20.60 -2.28 5.40
N LEU A 73 21.49 -2.99 4.70
CA LEU A 73 21.21 -4.32 4.16
C LEU A 73 21.06 -5.37 5.28
N GLU A 74 21.77 -5.18 6.38
CA GLU A 74 21.77 -6.07 7.53
C GLU A 74 20.41 -6.10 8.23
N GLU A 75 19.78 -4.93 8.38
CA GLU A 75 18.47 -4.79 9.05
C GLU A 75 17.31 -4.94 8.06
N HIS A 76 17.50 -4.48 6.83
CA HIS A 76 16.49 -4.46 5.78
C HIS A 76 17.06 -5.05 4.47
N PRO A 77 17.09 -6.39 4.31
CA PRO A 77 17.57 -7.02 3.07
C PRO A 77 16.75 -6.63 1.84
N HIS A 78 15.49 -6.21 2.04
CA HIS A 78 14.58 -5.75 1.00
C HIS A 78 14.07 -4.34 1.31
N CYS A 79 13.85 -3.55 0.24
CA CYS A 79 13.24 -2.24 0.35
C CYS A 79 11.74 -2.38 0.72
N PRO A 80 11.26 -1.79 1.82
CA PRO A 80 9.88 -1.93 2.26
C PRO A 80 8.87 -1.40 1.24
N LEU A 81 9.24 -0.36 0.48
CA LEU A 81 8.43 0.14 -0.62
C LEU A 81 8.38 -0.85 -1.78
N SER A 82 9.53 -1.32 -2.26
CA SER A 82 9.58 -2.27 -3.39
C SER A 82 8.78 -3.53 -3.10
N VAL A 83 8.90 -4.07 -1.89
CA VAL A 83 8.14 -5.24 -1.41
C VAL A 83 6.62 -5.00 -1.50
N ARG A 84 6.15 -3.80 -1.13
CA ARG A 84 4.71 -3.46 -1.19
C ARG A 84 4.21 -3.22 -2.62
N LEU A 85 5.09 -2.88 -3.55
CA LEU A 85 4.75 -2.69 -4.95
C LEU A 85 4.66 -4.00 -5.75
N VAL A 86 5.16 -5.13 -5.23
CA VAL A 86 5.16 -6.41 -5.97
C VAL A 86 3.77 -6.78 -6.48
N LYS A 87 2.75 -6.79 -5.61
CA LYS A 87 1.37 -7.12 -5.99
C LYS A 87 0.83 -6.16 -7.06
N LEU A 88 1.19 -4.88 -6.97
CA LEU A 88 0.78 -3.87 -7.95
C LEU A 88 1.44 -4.14 -9.30
N VAL A 89 2.76 -4.33 -9.33
CA VAL A 89 3.49 -4.58 -10.58
C VAL A 89 2.99 -5.85 -11.26
N THR A 90 2.83 -6.95 -10.51
CA THR A 90 2.36 -8.23 -11.07
C THR A 90 0.94 -8.14 -11.63
N LYS A 91 0.03 -7.39 -10.99
CA LYS A 91 -1.36 -7.25 -11.49
C LYS A 91 -1.49 -6.42 -12.75
N PHE A 92 -0.50 -5.59 -13.07
CA PHE A 92 -0.55 -4.65 -14.18
C PHE A 92 0.56 -4.89 -15.22
N GLU A 93 1.24 -6.06 -15.15
CA GLU A 93 2.38 -6.36 -16.02
C GLU A 93 2.01 -6.51 -17.50
N ASP A 94 0.77 -6.91 -17.78
CA ASP A 94 0.21 -7.14 -19.11
C ASP A 94 -0.79 -6.04 -19.53
N ILE A 95 -0.80 -4.90 -18.82
CA ILE A 95 -1.71 -3.78 -19.05
C ILE A 95 -0.94 -2.62 -19.68
N VAL A 96 -1.45 -2.09 -20.78
CA VAL A 96 -0.83 -0.96 -21.48
C VAL A 96 -1.10 0.33 -20.70
N SER A 97 -0.05 1.08 -20.35
CA SER A 97 -0.15 2.23 -19.43
C SER A 97 -1.15 3.31 -19.87
N HIS A 98 -1.30 3.53 -21.18
CA HIS A 98 -2.20 4.52 -21.77
C HIS A 98 -3.54 3.93 -22.20
N GLU A 99 -3.83 2.67 -21.85
CA GLU A 99 -5.11 2.04 -22.11
C GLU A 99 -6.21 2.76 -21.32
N SER A 100 -7.26 3.18 -22.03
CA SER A 100 -8.45 3.77 -21.41
C SER A 100 -9.26 2.71 -20.68
N LEU A 101 -9.59 2.99 -19.44
CA LEU A 101 -10.35 2.10 -18.57
C LEU A 101 -11.22 2.90 -17.59
N ARG A 102 -12.17 2.21 -16.97
CA ARG A 102 -12.95 2.78 -15.87
C ARG A 102 -12.32 2.39 -14.53
N VAL A 103 -12.02 3.37 -13.69
CA VAL A 103 -11.57 3.15 -12.32
C VAL A 103 -12.71 3.43 -11.36
N GLU A 104 -13.05 2.45 -10.52
CA GLU A 104 -13.93 2.63 -9.36
C GLU A 104 -13.11 2.46 -8.09
N THR A 105 -13.09 3.50 -7.25
CA THR A 105 -12.38 3.48 -5.97
C THR A 105 -13.36 3.70 -4.83
N ARG A 106 -13.40 2.77 -3.89
CA ARG A 106 -14.19 2.87 -2.65
C ARG A 106 -13.23 3.12 -1.49
N THR A 107 -13.48 4.18 -0.75
CA THR A 107 -12.81 4.51 0.51
C THR A 107 -13.83 4.47 1.64
N PRO A 108 -13.42 4.59 2.92
CA PRO A 108 -14.36 4.62 4.04
C PRO A 108 -15.43 5.72 3.92
N ASP A 109 -15.07 6.87 3.33
CA ASP A 109 -15.94 8.05 3.31
C ASP A 109 -16.68 8.25 1.98
N ARG A 110 -16.20 7.67 0.87
CA ARG A 110 -16.76 7.94 -0.46
C ARG A 110 -16.45 6.87 -1.50
N THR A 111 -17.19 6.89 -2.59
CA THR A 111 -16.86 6.16 -3.83
C THR A 111 -16.61 7.17 -4.95
N VAL A 112 -15.54 6.96 -5.72
CA VAL A 112 -15.21 7.74 -6.92
C VAL A 112 -15.20 6.80 -8.11
N VAL A 113 -15.82 7.22 -9.22
CA VAL A 113 -15.80 6.50 -10.50
C VAL A 113 -15.30 7.47 -11.56
N LYS A 114 -14.28 7.09 -12.32
CA LYS A 114 -13.65 7.95 -13.33
C LYS A 114 -13.22 7.12 -14.55
N GLU A 115 -13.48 7.63 -15.74
CA GLU A 115 -12.81 7.17 -16.97
C GLU A 115 -11.40 7.78 -16.99
N ALA A 116 -10.38 6.94 -17.09
CA ALA A 116 -8.98 7.33 -16.99
C ALA A 116 -8.09 6.37 -17.78
N THR A 117 -6.81 6.68 -17.85
CA THR A 117 -5.80 5.73 -18.32
C THR A 117 -5.37 4.79 -17.18
N ALA A 118 -4.87 3.60 -17.54
CA ALA A 118 -4.32 2.66 -16.57
C ALA A 118 -3.25 3.30 -15.66
N GLN A 119 -2.34 4.09 -16.23
CA GLN A 119 -1.30 4.79 -15.47
C GLN A 119 -1.86 5.80 -14.46
N GLU A 120 -2.95 6.50 -14.75
CA GLU A 120 -3.55 7.46 -13.82
C GLU A 120 -4.17 6.73 -12.62
N GLY A 121 -4.89 5.63 -12.88
CA GLY A 121 -5.46 4.78 -11.84
C GLY A 121 -4.38 4.12 -10.98
N VAL A 122 -3.35 3.56 -11.62
CA VAL A 122 -2.21 2.93 -10.94
C VAL A 122 -1.44 3.95 -10.12
N SER A 123 -1.21 5.16 -10.64
CA SER A 123 -0.51 6.22 -9.91
C SER A 123 -1.26 6.66 -8.66
N SER A 124 -2.60 6.76 -8.75
CA SER A 124 -3.48 7.06 -7.61
C SER A 124 -3.32 6.03 -6.49
N LEU A 125 -3.41 4.73 -6.82
CA LEU A 125 -3.19 3.62 -5.88
C LEU A 125 -1.74 3.59 -5.34
N MET A 126 -0.76 3.80 -6.21
CA MET A 126 0.65 3.80 -5.87
C MET A 126 0.97 4.86 -4.81
N GLY A 127 0.36 6.05 -4.89
CA GLY A 127 0.52 7.10 -3.89
C GLY A 127 0.10 6.65 -2.48
N LEU A 128 -1.01 5.92 -2.36
CA LEU A 128 -1.44 5.31 -1.09
C LEU A 128 -0.43 4.27 -0.61
N ILE A 129 -0.04 3.33 -1.48
CA ILE A 129 0.93 2.27 -1.15
C ILE A 129 2.27 2.86 -0.68
N MET A 130 2.75 3.92 -1.32
CA MET A 130 3.98 4.61 -0.94
C MET A 130 3.91 5.18 0.47
N ALA A 131 2.81 5.85 0.82
CA ALA A 131 2.61 6.46 2.13
C ALA A 131 2.56 5.43 3.28
N ILE A 132 2.02 4.23 3.01
CA ILE A 132 1.85 3.14 4.00
C ILE A 132 2.93 2.05 3.91
N SER A 133 3.94 2.22 3.06
CA SER A 133 4.92 1.16 2.76
C SER A 133 5.87 0.81 3.92
N GLY A 134 6.10 1.75 4.84
CA GLY A 134 7.17 1.64 5.85
C GLY A 134 8.52 2.22 5.39
N CYS A 135 8.61 2.76 4.17
CA CYS A 135 9.79 3.52 3.76
C CYS A 135 9.92 4.82 4.56
N LEU A 136 11.07 5.03 5.22
CA LEU A 136 11.31 6.22 6.05
C LEU A 136 11.30 7.53 5.24
N ARG A 137 11.51 7.48 3.92
CA ARG A 137 11.44 8.65 3.05
C ARG A 137 10.02 9.12 2.76
N THR A 138 9.05 8.20 2.72
CA THR A 138 7.65 8.50 2.44
C THR A 138 6.76 8.45 3.69
N ALA A 139 7.32 8.07 4.84
CA ALA A 139 6.61 7.94 6.11
C ALA A 139 5.90 9.23 6.55
N LEU A 140 6.40 10.41 6.14
CA LEU A 140 5.76 11.69 6.42
C LEU A 140 4.35 11.81 5.81
N PHE A 141 4.06 11.06 4.74
CA PHE A 141 2.76 11.03 4.08
C PHE A 141 1.77 10.08 4.73
N LYS A 142 2.20 9.21 5.66
CA LYS A 142 1.34 8.22 6.31
C LYS A 142 0.07 8.81 6.94
N PRO A 143 0.11 9.97 7.65
CA PRO A 143 -1.11 10.58 8.19
C PRO A 143 -2.14 10.94 7.10
N MET A 144 -1.70 11.17 5.86
CA MET A 144 -2.58 11.47 4.73
C MET A 144 -3.28 10.23 4.16
N ALA A 145 -2.84 9.01 4.51
CA ALA A 145 -3.46 7.77 4.02
C ALA A 145 -4.94 7.66 4.41
N ARG A 146 -5.32 8.09 5.62
CA ARG A 146 -6.72 8.14 6.06
C ARG A 146 -7.57 9.05 5.18
N PHE A 147 -7.00 10.16 4.75
CA PHE A 147 -7.66 11.18 3.93
C PHE A 147 -7.33 11.02 2.45
N HIS A 148 -6.85 9.85 2.04
CA HIS A 148 -6.49 9.63 0.64
C HIS A 148 -7.71 9.90 -0.25
N LEU A 149 -7.52 10.81 -1.21
CA LEU A 149 -8.51 11.19 -2.21
C LEU A 149 -8.08 10.52 -3.53
N PRO A 150 -8.63 9.35 -3.87
CA PRO A 150 -8.25 8.69 -5.11
C PRO A 150 -8.61 9.55 -6.31
N MET A 151 -7.77 9.50 -7.35
CA MET A 151 -8.03 10.14 -8.65
C MET A 151 -8.16 11.68 -8.61
N ALA A 152 -7.54 12.35 -7.64
CA ALA A 152 -7.58 13.81 -7.44
C ALA A 152 -6.74 14.64 -8.44
N ASN A 153 -6.17 14.00 -9.48
CA ASN A 153 -5.45 14.63 -10.58
C ASN A 153 -6.38 14.99 -11.73
#